data_AF-A0A356EKJ2-F1
#
_entry.id   AF-A0A356EKJ2-F1
#
_cell.length_a   1.000
_cell.length_b   1.000
_cell.length_c   1.000
_cell.angle_alpha   90.00
_cell.angle_beta   90.00
_cell.angle_gamma   90.00
#
_symmetry.space_group_name_H-M   'P 1'
#
loop_
_entity.id
_entity.type
_entity.pdbx_description
1 polymer ?
#
loop_
_entity_poly.entity_id
_entity_poly.type
_entity_poly.pdbx_seq_one_letter_code
_entity_poly.pdbx_strand_id
1 'polypeptide(L)'
;MMRGLSIVMILLMSAPALGDSLSQLGDPIEGRRMRASSAAPKNSNRDYASLAPGETRTLAELEGPGVIQHIWFTVSSGDFRYPAKTILRIYWDDH
;
A
#
# COMPACT_ATOMS: atom_id res chain seq x y z
N MET A 1 -61.53 17.08 18.82
CA MET A 1 -60.20 17.31 19.45
C MET A 1 -59.33 16.12 19.09
N MET A 2 -58.77 16.02 17.89
CA MET A 2 -57.56 16.65 17.33
C MET A 2 -56.26 16.39 18.11
N ARG A 3 -55.32 15.74 17.40
CA ARG A 3 -53.84 15.69 17.54
C ARG A 3 -53.28 14.62 18.49
N GLY A 4 -52.29 13.80 18.12
CA GLY A 4 -51.42 13.83 16.95
C GLY A 4 -50.76 12.48 16.72
N LEU A 5 -50.70 12.10 15.45
CA LEU A 5 -49.95 10.98 14.92
C LEU A 5 -48.46 11.36 14.96
N SER A 6 -47.70 10.83 15.92
CA SER A 6 -46.24 11.04 15.96
C SER A 6 -45.59 10.21 14.86
N ILE A 7 -45.53 10.77 13.66
CA ILE A 7 -44.65 10.31 12.58
C ILE A 7 -43.22 10.61 13.05
N VAL A 8 -42.52 9.60 13.53
CA VAL A 8 -41.06 9.66 13.70
C VAL A 8 -40.46 9.60 12.30
N MET A 9 -40.22 10.77 11.72
CA MET A 9 -39.49 10.92 10.47
C MET A 9 -38.01 10.64 10.77
N ILE A 10 -37.60 9.39 10.58
CA ILE A 10 -36.17 9.03 10.52
C ILE A 10 -35.64 9.70 9.25
N LEU A 11 -35.03 10.88 9.40
CA LEU A 11 -34.19 11.45 8.37
C LEU A 11 -33.01 10.48 8.19
N LEU A 12 -32.97 9.76 7.08
CA LEU A 12 -31.73 9.18 6.59
C LEU A 12 -30.77 10.36 6.37
N MET A 13 -29.89 10.61 7.34
CA MET A 13 -28.66 11.33 7.10
C MET A 13 -27.83 10.44 6.18
N SER A 14 -28.05 10.57 4.88
CA SER A 14 -27.05 10.17 3.90
C SER A 14 -25.84 11.06 4.15
N ALA A 15 -24.94 10.61 5.03
CA ALA A 15 -23.59 11.15 5.04
C ALA A 15 -23.11 11.02 3.60
N PRO A 16 -22.79 12.12 2.89
CA PRO A 16 -22.00 11.94 1.68
C PRO A 16 -20.76 11.19 2.15
N ALA A 17 -20.49 10.04 1.55
CA ALA A 17 -19.16 9.48 1.58
C ALA A 17 -18.29 10.59 0.96
N LEU A 18 -17.69 11.43 1.83
CA LEU A 18 -16.78 12.46 1.43
C LEU A 18 -15.57 11.71 0.87
N GLY A 19 -15.59 11.46 -0.43
CA GLY A 19 -14.38 11.12 -1.15
C GLY A 19 -13.38 12.23 -0.91
N ASP A 20 -12.11 11.86 -0.74
CA ASP A 20 -11.05 12.84 -0.53
C ASP A 20 -11.11 13.90 -1.63
N SER A 21 -11.28 15.15 -1.20
CA SER A 21 -11.28 16.26 -2.12
C SER A 21 -9.90 16.36 -2.77
N LEU A 22 -9.84 16.31 -4.10
CA LEU A 22 -8.59 16.54 -4.84
C LEU A 22 -8.06 17.98 -4.68
N SER A 23 -8.76 18.85 -3.95
CA SER A 23 -8.34 20.23 -3.67
C SER A 23 -6.96 20.35 -3.05
N GLN A 24 -6.49 19.32 -2.35
CA GLN A 24 -5.18 19.32 -1.67
C GLN A 24 -4.09 18.58 -2.46
N LEU A 25 -4.38 18.07 -3.67
CA LEU A 25 -3.41 17.31 -4.47
C LEU A 25 -2.17 18.15 -4.84
N GLY A 26 -2.36 19.47 -4.98
CA GLY A 26 -1.28 20.41 -5.30
C GLY A 26 -0.53 20.93 -4.07
N ASP A 27 -1.00 20.64 -2.86
CA ASP A 27 -0.37 21.13 -1.65
C ASP A 27 1.01 20.46 -1.49
N PRO A 28 2.06 21.23 -1.15
CA PRO A 28 3.37 20.66 -0.92
C PRO A 28 3.33 19.76 0.32
N ILE A 29 3.78 18.51 0.16
CA ILE A 29 3.95 17.57 1.26
C ILE A 29 5.38 17.71 1.79
N GLU A 30 5.52 17.96 3.09
CA GLU A 30 6.82 17.97 3.75
C GLU A 30 7.49 16.59 3.69
N GLY A 31 8.78 16.57 3.37
CA GLY A 31 9.57 15.34 3.24
C GLY A 31 10.09 15.13 1.82
N ARG A 32 10.57 13.90 1.55
CA ARG A 32 11.13 13.53 0.24
C ARG A 32 10.62 12.17 -0.20
N ARG A 33 10.40 12.02 -1.50
CA ARG A 33 10.06 10.74 -2.12
C ARG A 33 11.30 9.87 -2.20
N MET A 34 11.17 8.61 -1.80
CA MET A 34 12.23 7.60 -1.89
C MET A 34 11.68 6.33 -2.55
N ARG A 35 12.57 5.54 -3.15
CA ARG A 35 12.21 4.27 -3.80
C ARG A 35 13.33 3.25 -3.65
N ALA A 36 12.98 2.07 -3.16
CA ALA A 36 13.80 0.86 -3.29
C ALA A 36 13.16 -0.03 -4.36
N SER A 37 13.98 -0.62 -5.24
CA SER A 37 13.51 -1.43 -6.37
C SER A 37 14.58 -2.39 -6.85
N SER A 38 14.19 -3.44 -7.59
CA SER A 38 15.10 -4.39 -8.25
C SER A 38 15.82 -3.84 -9.48
N ALA A 39 15.84 -2.51 -9.66
CA ALA A 39 16.45 -1.86 -10.82
C ALA A 39 17.93 -2.25 -10.97
N ALA A 40 18.29 -2.69 -12.17
CA ALA A 40 19.65 -3.02 -12.53
C ALA A 40 20.48 -1.74 -12.78
N PRO A 41 21.82 -1.85 -12.89
CA PRO A 41 22.65 -0.75 -13.35
C PRO A 41 22.17 -0.21 -14.71
N LYS A 42 22.41 1.09 -14.96
CA LYS A 42 21.88 1.86 -16.11
C LYS A 42 21.99 1.20 -17.49
N ASN A 43 22.94 0.29 -17.69
CA ASN A 43 23.21 -0.39 -18.96
C ASN A 43 22.72 -1.86 -18.97
N SER A 44 21.73 -2.20 -18.16
CA SER A 44 21.17 -3.55 -18.02
C SER A 44 19.64 -3.50 -17.94
N ASN A 45 18.99 -4.56 -18.42
CA ASN A 45 17.53 -4.76 -18.31
C ASN A 45 17.21 -5.95 -17.39
N ARG A 46 18.15 -6.36 -16.53
CA ARG A 46 17.95 -7.43 -15.55
C ARG A 46 17.36 -6.89 -14.26
N ASP A 47 16.24 -6.19 -14.36
CA ASP A 47 15.60 -5.45 -13.26
C ASP A 47 14.79 -6.38 -12.31
N TYR A 48 15.38 -7.49 -11.90
CA TYR A 48 14.74 -8.49 -11.06
C TYR A 48 15.72 -9.09 -10.04
N ALA A 49 15.16 -9.71 -9.01
CA ALA A 49 15.90 -10.53 -8.05
C ALA A 49 15.39 -11.97 -8.13
N SER A 50 16.30 -12.95 -8.08
CA SER A 50 15.95 -14.36 -7.93
C SER A 50 15.77 -14.70 -6.44
N LEU A 51 14.93 -15.70 -6.16
CA LEU A 51 14.73 -16.26 -4.84
C LEU A 51 14.63 -17.78 -4.97
N ALA A 52 15.60 -18.51 -4.42
CA ALA A 52 15.62 -19.96 -4.44
C ALA A 52 14.71 -20.57 -3.35
N PRO A 53 14.32 -21.86 -3.46
CA PRO A 53 13.56 -22.52 -2.41
C PRO A 53 14.26 -22.47 -1.05
N GLY A 54 13.54 -21.98 -0.03
CA GLY A 54 14.07 -21.82 1.34
C GLY A 54 14.98 -20.60 1.53
N GLU A 55 15.33 -19.86 0.47
CA GLU A 55 16.09 -18.64 0.59
C GLU A 55 15.25 -17.53 1.25
N THR A 56 15.90 -16.73 2.09
CA THR A 56 15.37 -15.46 2.55
C THR A 56 16.25 -14.35 2.02
N ARG A 57 15.63 -13.31 1.45
CA ARG A 57 16.33 -12.18 0.86
C ARG A 57 15.76 -10.88 1.39
N THR A 58 16.64 -10.01 1.88
CA THR A 58 16.29 -8.62 2.21
C THR A 58 16.05 -7.84 0.93
N LEU A 59 14.86 -7.24 0.80
CA LEU A 59 14.48 -6.45 -0.38
C LEU A 59 14.86 -4.97 -0.21
N ALA A 60 14.78 -4.44 1.00
CA ALA A 60 15.18 -3.08 1.35
C ALA A 60 15.47 -3.00 2.85
N GLU A 61 16.50 -2.25 3.20
CA GLU A 61 16.72 -1.70 4.55
C GLU A 61 16.52 -0.18 4.42
N LEU A 62 15.62 0.38 5.20
CA LEU A 62 15.22 1.79 5.10
C LEU A 62 15.48 2.46 6.45
N GLU A 63 16.20 3.58 6.43
CA GLU A 63 16.58 4.31 7.63
C GLU A 63 15.76 5.59 7.80
N GLY A 64 15.43 5.91 9.06
CA GLY A 64 14.76 7.15 9.45
C GLY A 64 13.23 7.09 9.37
N PRO A 65 12.56 8.19 9.77
CA PRO A 65 11.10 8.25 9.76
C PRO A 65 10.55 8.28 8.33
N GLY A 66 9.47 7.56 8.09
CA GLY A 66 8.82 7.53 6.79
C GLY A 66 7.54 6.70 6.76
N VAL A 67 6.83 6.78 5.63
CA VAL A 67 5.63 6.00 5.36
C VAL A 67 5.78 5.31 4.01
N ILE A 68 5.65 3.98 3.99
CA ILE A 68 5.57 3.22 2.75
C ILE A 68 4.15 3.35 2.19
N GLN A 69 4.01 4.15 1.14
CA GLN A 69 2.70 4.42 0.53
C GLN A 69 2.34 3.48 -0.63
N HIS A 70 3.33 2.78 -1.19
CA HIS A 70 3.12 1.91 -2.34
C HIS A 70 4.14 0.77 -2.37
N ILE A 71 3.64 -0.46 -2.48
CA ILE A 71 4.44 -1.68 -2.62
C ILE A 71 3.92 -2.41 -3.86
N TRP A 72 4.82 -2.79 -4.76
CA TRP A 72 4.47 -3.51 -5.97
C TRP A 72 5.51 -4.59 -6.27
N PHE A 73 5.03 -5.77 -6.64
CA PHE A 73 5.83 -6.88 -7.11
C PHE A 73 5.12 -7.61 -8.25
N THR A 74 5.91 -8.19 -9.14
CA THR A 74 5.47 -9.27 -10.02
C THR A 74 6.44 -10.43 -9.85
N VAL A 75 5.95 -11.67 -9.85
CA VAL A 75 6.78 -12.85 -9.64
C VAL A 75 6.64 -13.75 -10.86
N SER A 76 7.77 -14.04 -11.50
CA SER A 76 7.87 -15.07 -12.52
C SER A 76 8.25 -16.39 -11.85
N SER A 77 7.34 -17.36 -11.85
CA SER A 77 7.57 -18.69 -11.27
C SER A 77 6.96 -19.75 -12.17
N GLY A 78 7.67 -20.88 -12.32
CA GLY A 78 7.12 -22.08 -12.95
C GLY A 78 6.15 -22.85 -12.05
N ASP A 79 6.11 -22.53 -10.76
CA ASP A 79 5.17 -23.13 -9.81
C ASP A 79 3.94 -22.25 -9.66
N PHE A 80 2.78 -22.71 -10.14
CA PHE A 80 1.52 -21.98 -10.04
C PHE A 80 1.07 -21.71 -8.59
N ARG A 81 1.59 -22.46 -7.61
CA ARG A 81 1.29 -22.29 -6.18
C ARG A 81 2.26 -21.35 -5.48
N TYR A 82 3.17 -20.69 -6.21
CA TYR A 82 4.12 -19.75 -5.60
C TYR A 82 3.49 -18.71 -4.67
N PRO A 83 2.27 -18.16 -4.92
CA PRO A 83 1.72 -17.12 -4.03
C PRO A 83 1.50 -17.61 -2.60
N ALA A 84 1.21 -18.91 -2.42
CA ALA A 84 1.05 -19.53 -1.10
C ALA A 84 2.37 -19.96 -0.45
N LYS A 85 3.48 -19.90 -1.21
CA LYS A 85 4.82 -20.36 -0.78
C LYS A 85 5.81 -19.20 -0.61
N THR A 86 5.48 -18.01 -1.09
CA THR A 86 6.27 -16.80 -0.92
C THR A 86 5.73 -16.00 0.25
N ILE A 87 6.63 -15.60 1.16
CA ILE A 87 6.27 -14.84 2.36
C ILE A 87 7.00 -13.49 2.30
N LEU A 88 6.24 -12.40 2.36
CA LEU A 88 6.78 -11.06 2.62
C LEU A 88 6.75 -10.82 4.14
N ARG A 89 7.89 -10.43 4.71
CA ARG A 89 8.00 -9.99 6.10
C ARG A 89 8.47 -8.55 6.11
N ILE A 90 7.85 -7.73 6.94
CA ILE A 90 8.18 -6.33 7.14
C ILE A 90 8.32 -6.14 8.64
N TYR A 91 9.45 -5.55 9.02
CA TYR A 91 9.88 -5.32 10.40
C TYR A 91 9.99 -3.80 10.59
N TRP A 92 9.63 -3.31 11.75
CA TRP A 92 9.65 -1.88 12.09
C TRP A 92 10.38 -1.69 13.40
N ASP A 93 11.14 -0.60 13.53
CA ASP A 93 11.75 -0.19 14.80
C ASP A 93 12.52 -1.33 15.51
N ASP A 94 13.28 -2.12 14.75
CA ASP A 94 14.09 -3.27 15.20
C ASP A 94 13.31 -4.46 15.82
N HIS A 95 12.05 -4.66 15.40
CA HIS A 95 11.16 -5.76 15.82
C HIS A 95 10.73 -6.69 14.68
#